data_AF-A0A9D3ZIG4-F1
#
_entry.id   AF-A0A9D3ZIG4-F1
#
_cell.length_a   1.000
_cell.length_b   1.000
_cell.length_c   1.000
_cell.angle_alpha   90.00
_cell.angle_beta   90.00
_cell.angle_gamma   90.00
#
_symmetry.space_group_name_H-M   'P 1'
#
loop_
_entity.id
_entity.type
_entity.pdbx_description
1 polymer ?
#
loop_
_entity_poly.entity_id
_entity_poly.type
_entity_poly.pdbx_seq_one_letter_code
_entity_poly.pdbx_strand_id
1 'polypeptide(L)'
;MIPNSVKAMKDRKQKGLMFVDINITNLMRSALVDTGPSKLFVSKKAMGKLGLLISRLTKRIKMVNSEEVLTMVVAQGVELQIDK
;
A
#
# COMPACT_ATOMS: atom_id res chain seq x y z
N MET A 1 -13.45 4.82 -11.70
CA MET A 1 -12.51 5.94 -11.58
C MET A 1 -11.28 5.44 -10.85
N ILE A 2 -10.18 5.24 -11.58
CA ILE A 2 -8.90 4.76 -11.03
C ILE A 2 -8.24 5.99 -10.40
N PRO A 3 -7.81 5.99 -9.12
CA PRO A 3 -7.11 7.15 -8.59
C PRO A 3 -5.87 7.34 -9.43
N ASN A 4 -5.67 8.58 -9.89
CA ASN A 4 -4.57 9.01 -10.73
C ASN A 4 -3.33 8.22 -10.39
N SER A 5 -2.84 7.46 -11.37
CA SER A 5 -1.52 6.88 -11.33
C SER A 5 -0.57 8.03 -11.02
N VAL A 6 -0.09 8.10 -9.78
CA VAL A 6 1.10 8.87 -9.47
C VAL A 6 2.15 8.19 -10.31
N LYS A 7 2.37 8.76 -11.48
CA LYS A 7 3.44 8.42 -12.40
C LYS A 7 4.65 8.40 -11.48
N ALA A 8 5.21 7.21 -11.30
CA ALA A 8 6.44 7.02 -10.57
C ALA A 8 7.52 7.78 -11.33
N MET A 9 7.56 9.10 -11.13
CA MET A 9 8.75 9.90 -11.36
C MET A 9 9.65 9.51 -10.21
N LYS A 10 10.48 8.50 -10.52
CA LYS A 10 11.85 8.38 -10.04
C LYS A 10 12.32 9.76 -9.52
N ASP A 11 12.65 9.82 -8.23
CA ASP A 11 13.48 10.88 -7.63
C ASP A 11 12.85 12.14 -7.02
N ARG A 12 11.54 12.19 -6.71
CA ARG A 12 11.03 13.28 -5.84
C ARG A 12 10.24 12.74 -4.66
N LYS A 13 10.89 12.58 -3.50
CA LYS A 13 10.19 12.62 -2.20
C LYS A 13 9.44 13.96 -2.17
N GLN A 14 8.11 13.94 -2.30
CA GLN A 14 7.32 15.17 -2.22
C GLN A 14 7.57 15.83 -0.86
N LYS A 15 7.79 17.14 -0.86
CA LYS A 15 8.05 17.91 0.37
C LYS A 15 6.89 17.70 1.35
N GLY A 16 7.22 17.31 2.58
CA GLY A 16 6.24 17.04 3.63
C GLY A 16 5.72 15.60 3.69
N LEU A 17 6.12 14.72 2.77
CA LEU A 17 5.84 13.28 2.87
C LEU A 17 7.05 12.52 3.41
N MET A 18 6.78 11.56 4.29
CA MET A 18 7.77 10.65 4.84
C MET A 18 7.66 9.28 4.20
N PHE A 19 8.80 8.70 3.85
CA PHE A 19 8.90 7.37 3.28
C PHE A 19 9.91 6.55 4.06
N VAL A 20 9.62 5.28 4.24
CA VAL A 20 10.49 4.29 4.89
C VAL A 20 10.69 3.11 3.95
N ASP A 21 11.91 2.61 3.90
CA ASP A 21 12.22 1.40 3.15
C ASP A 21 11.87 0.18 4.01
N ILE A 22 11.11 -0.72 3.39
CA ILE A 22 10.58 -1.93 4.02
C ILE A 22 10.94 -3.14 3.17
N ASN A 23 11.24 -4.24 3.83
CA ASN A 23 11.35 -5.54 3.21
C ASN A 23 10.01 -6.26 3.36
N ILE A 24 9.34 -6.51 2.23
CA ILE A 24 8.13 -7.32 2.17
C ILE A 24 8.49 -8.59 1.43
N THR A 25 8.35 -9.76 2.07
CA THR A 25 8.61 -11.06 1.43
C THR A 25 9.96 -11.11 0.69
N ASN A 26 11.04 -10.64 1.32
CA ASN A 26 12.39 -10.52 0.73
C ASN A 26 12.53 -9.54 -0.44
N LEU A 27 11.57 -8.62 -0.61
CA LEU A 27 11.60 -7.58 -1.64
C LEU A 27 11.59 -6.19 -0.99
N MET A 28 12.69 -5.44 -1.18
CA MET A 28 12.79 -4.07 -0.71
C MET A 28 11.85 -3.13 -1.49
N ARG A 29 11.07 -2.32 -0.77
CA ARG A 29 10.13 -1.34 -1.29
C ARG A 29 10.15 -0.08 -0.43
N SER A 30 9.90 1.07 -1.04
CA SER A 30 9.65 2.30 -0.28
C SER A 30 8.16 2.47 -0.04
N ALA A 31 7.75 2.71 1.21
CA ALA A 31 6.36 2.90 1.63
C ALA A 31 6.14 4.27 2.26
N LEU A 32 4.94 4.83 2.08
CA LEU A 32 4.53 6.08 2.70
C LEU A 32 4.26 5.84 4.19
N VAL A 33 4.80 6.71 5.06
CA VAL A 33 4.45 6.75 6.47
C VAL A 33 3.12 7.50 6.61
N ASP A 34 2.03 6.74 6.77
CA ASP A 34 0.68 7.26 6.94
C ASP A 34 0.12 6.79 8.29
N THR A 35 -0.04 7.72 9.23
CA THR A 35 -0.54 7.45 10.59
C THR A 35 -2.06 7.48 10.69
N GLY A 36 -2.78 7.82 9.61
CA GLY A 36 -4.24 7.92 9.64
C GLY A 36 -4.95 6.56 9.65
N PRO A 37 -4.65 5.64 8.71
CA PRO A 37 -5.31 4.35 8.63
C PRO A 37 -4.87 3.37 9.72
N SER A 38 -5.80 2.56 10.21
CA SER A 38 -5.52 1.50 11.21
C SER A 38 -4.91 0.22 10.61
N LYS A 39 -4.81 0.14 9.28
CA LYS A 39 -4.33 -1.02 8.53
C LYS A 39 -3.41 -0.56 7.40
N LEU A 40 -2.50 -1.43 6.98
CA LEU A 40 -1.65 -1.19 5.82
C LEU A 40 -2.43 -1.38 4.52
N PHE A 41 -2.16 -0.53 3.54
CA PHE A 41 -2.77 -0.58 2.22
C PHE A 41 -1.70 -0.70 1.14
N VAL A 42 -1.99 -1.52 0.14
CA VAL A 42 -1.16 -1.68 -1.05
C VAL A 42 -2.05 -1.65 -2.28
N SER A 43 -1.57 -1.05 -3.36
CA SER A 43 -2.32 -1.07 -4.62
C SER A 43 -2.36 -2.48 -5.21
N LYS A 44 -3.46 -2.83 -5.91
CA LYS A 44 -3.58 -4.11 -6.63
C LYS A 44 -2.39 -4.37 -7.58
N LYS A 45 -1.86 -3.31 -8.21
CA LYS A 45 -0.68 -3.40 -9.08
C LYS A 45 0.59 -3.75 -8.30
N ALA A 46 0.81 -3.14 -7.14
CA ALA A 46 1.98 -3.43 -6.30
C ALA A 46 1.89 -4.84 -5.71
N MET A 47 0.70 -5.28 -5.31
CA MET A 47 0.46 -6.65 -4.83
C MET A 47 0.86 -7.71 -5.86
N GLY A 48 0.50 -7.55 -7.14
CA GLY A 48 0.91 -8.48 -8.19
C GLY A 48 2.44 -8.59 -8.36
N LYS A 49 3.17 -7.51 -8.05
CA LYS A 49 4.65 -7.50 -8.06
C LYS A 49 5.27 -8.10 -6.79
N LEU A 50 4.49 -8.27 -5.73
CA LEU A 50 4.93 -8.81 -4.44
C LEU A 50 4.59 -10.30 -4.30
N GLY A 51 3.84 -10.88 -5.23
CA GLY A 51 3.48 -12.31 -5.18
C GLY A 51 2.63 -12.69 -3.97
N LEU A 52 1.94 -11.73 -3.34
CA LEU A 52 1.18 -11.97 -2.11
C LEU A 52 -0.03 -12.87 -2.38
N LEU A 53 -0.24 -13.85 -1.49
CA LEU A 53 -1.45 -14.66 -1.48
C LEU A 53 -2.64 -13.84 -0.98
N ILE A 54 -3.76 -14.03 -1.66
CA ILE A 54 -4.98 -13.24 -1.47
C ILE A 54 -6.06 -14.10 -0.85
N SER A 55 -6.57 -13.67 0.30
CA SER A 55 -7.89 -14.09 0.75
C SER A 55 -8.94 -13.17 0.13
N ARG A 56 -10.00 -13.77 -0.45
CA ARG A 56 -11.17 -13.03 -0.94
C ARG A 56 -12.04 -12.63 0.25
N LEU A 57 -11.62 -11.58 0.93
CA LEU A 57 -12.40 -10.93 1.97
C LEU A 57 -12.85 -9.57 1.44
N THR A 58 -14.17 -9.36 1.44
CA THR A 58 -14.75 -8.09 1.06
C THR A 58 -14.82 -7.19 2.29
N LYS A 59 -14.07 -6.09 2.28
CA LYS A 59 -14.15 -5.04 3.31
C LYS A 59 -14.46 -3.72 2.66
N ARG A 60 -15.11 -2.82 3.39
CA ARG A 60 -15.34 -1.46 2.94
C ARG A 60 -14.29 -0.53 3.52
N ILE A 61 -13.82 0.42 2.71
CA ILE A 61 -12.87 1.45 3.12
C ILE A 61 -13.43 2.82 2.73
N LYS A 62 -13.33 3.79 3.64
CA LYS A 62 -13.66 5.18 3.37
C LYS A 62 -12.38 6.00 3.47
N MET A 63 -12.08 6.78 2.44
CA MET A 63 -11.01 7.78 2.49
C MET A 63 -11.62 9.15 2.79
N VAL A 64 -10.81 10.08 3.29
CA VAL A 64 -11.28 11.39 3.78
C VAL A 64 -12.15 12.14 2.76
N ASN A 65 -11.78 12.06 1.47
CA ASN A 65 -12.45 12.78 0.38
C ASN A 65 -13.04 11.84 -0.68
N SER A 66 -13.47 10.64 -0.31
CA SER A 66 -14.10 9.72 -1.26
C SER A 66 -15.32 9.04 -0.68
N GLU A 67 -16.20 8.61 -1.58
CA GLU A 67 -17.19 7.59 -1.27
C GLU A 67 -16.51 6.32 -0.74
N GLU A 68 -17.28 5.53 0.01
CA GLU A 68 -16.84 4.24 0.52
C GLU A 68 -16.65 3.26 -0.64
N VAL A 69 -15.49 2.58 -0.68
CA VAL A 69 -15.13 1.63 -1.74
C VAL A 69 -14.96 0.24 -1.15
N LEU A 70 -15.45 -0.77 -1.88
CA LEU A 70 -15.19 -2.17 -1.55
C LEU A 70 -13.74 -2.54 -1.91
N THR A 71 -13.00 -2.99 -0.92
CA THR A 71 -11.75 -3.71 -1.09
C THR A 71 -12.06 -5.20 -1.17
N MET A 72 -11.65 -5.86 -2.25
CA MET A 72 -11.97 -7.27 -2.53
C MET A 72 -10.92 -8.26 -1.97
N VAL A 73 -9.86 -7.76 -1.36
CA VAL A 73 -8.62 -8.52 -1.16
C VAL A 73 -7.95 -8.14 0.15
N VAL A 74 -7.60 -9.16 0.95
CA VAL A 74 -6.75 -9.02 2.13
C VAL A 74 -5.61 -10.05 2.03
N ALA A 75 -4.38 -9.60 2.22
CA ALA A 75 -3.22 -10.46 2.44
C ALA A 75 -3.02 -10.65 3.95
N GLN A 76 -2.71 -11.88 4.38
CA GLN A 76 -2.46 -12.25 5.78
C GLN A 76 -1.16 -13.05 5.88
N GLY A 77 -0.52 -13.05 7.05
CA GLY A 77 0.73 -13.77 7.26
C GLY A 77 1.89 -13.23 6.42
N VAL A 78 1.86 -11.95 6.05
CA VAL A 78 2.91 -11.31 5.24
C VAL A 78 4.06 -10.92 6.17
N GLU A 79 5.25 -11.43 5.90
CA GLU A 79 6.47 -10.97 6.57
C GLU A 79 6.81 -9.56 6.09
N LEU A 80 6.90 -8.64 7.05
CA LEU A 80 7.21 -7.23 6.86
C LEU A 80 8.28 -6.83 7.86
N GLN A 81 9.41 -6.35 7.35
CA GLN A 81 10.49 -5.79 8.16
C GLN A 81 10.73 -4.35 7.75
N ILE A 82 10.99 -3.49 8.73
CA ILE A 82 11.44 -2.12 8.50
C ILE A 82 12.95 -2.16 8.63
N ASP A 83 13.65 -1.71 7.58
CA ASP A 83 15.11 -1.65 7.64
C ASP A 83 15.54 -0.59 8.66
N LYS A 84 16.57 -0.92 9.44
CA LYS A 84 16.97 -0.16 10.64
C LYS A 84 18.08 0.84 10.34
#